data_AF-A0A2S9FY08-F1
#
_entry.id   AF-A0A2S9FY08-F1
#
_cell.length_a   1.000
_cell.length_b   1.000
_cell.length_c   1.000
_cell.angle_alpha   90.00
_cell.angle_beta   90.00
_cell.angle_gamma   90.00
#
_symmetry.space_group_name_H-M   'P 1'
#
loop_
_entity.id
_entity.type
_entity.pdbx_description
1 polymer ?
#
loop_
_entity_poly.entity_id
_entity_poly.type
_entity_poly.pdbx_seq_one_letter_code
_entity_poly.pdbx_strand_id
1 'polypeptide(L)'
;MSTADELEAIRALKARYFRLMDTKDWRAWRQVFADDVVGVVDNAVSTNGADGAPGPTWTGVDELVSSVRAAIEECTTVHHGHT
;
A
#
# COMPACT_ATOMS: atom_id res chain seq x y z
N MET A 1 -6.45 -10.09 -23.60
CA MET A 1 -5.36 -10.47 -22.68
C MET A 1 -5.53 -11.92 -22.31
N SER A 2 -4.43 -12.65 -22.18
CA SER A 2 -4.42 -13.97 -21.54
C SER A 2 -4.39 -13.80 -20.01
N THR A 3 -4.70 -14.87 -19.27
CA THR A 3 -4.53 -14.90 -17.81
C THR A 3 -3.09 -14.62 -17.38
N ALA A 4 -2.10 -15.05 -18.17
CA ALA A 4 -0.71 -14.74 -17.90
C ALA A 4 -0.45 -13.22 -17.96
N ASP A 5 -1.01 -12.53 -18.96
CA ASP A 5 -0.88 -11.07 -19.08
C ASP A 5 -1.53 -10.35 -17.89
N GLU A 6 -2.67 -10.85 -17.40
CA GLU A 6 -3.38 -10.28 -16.24
C GLU A 6 -2.57 -10.44 -14.95
N LEU A 7 -1.97 -11.61 -14.74
CA LEU A 7 -1.08 -11.86 -13.60
C LEU A 7 0.16 -10.97 -13.63
N GLU A 8 0.77 -10.78 -14.81
CA GLU A 8 1.90 -9.87 -14.97
C GLU A 8 1.51 -8.41 -14.74
N ALA A 9 0.31 -7.99 -15.18
CA ALA A 9 -0.19 -6.64 -14.90
C ALA A 9 -0.31 -6.37 -13.39
N ILE A 10 -0.79 -7.35 -12.61
CA ILE A 10 -0.86 -7.25 -11.13
C ILE A 10 0.54 -7.21 -10.52
N ARG A 11 1.47 -8.06 -10.97
CA ARG A 11 2.86 -8.07 -10.50
C ARG A 11 3.54 -6.72 -10.75
N ALA A 12 3.36 -6.16 -11.95
CA ALA A 12 3.88 -4.85 -12.30
C ALA A 12 3.25 -3.71 -11.47
N LEU A 13 1.95 -3.77 -11.19
CA LEU A 13 1.28 -2.83 -10.30
C LEU A 13 1.87 -2.86 -8.88
N LYS A 14 2.03 -4.06 -8.29
CA LYS A 14 2.65 -4.24 -6.97
C LYS A 14 4.09 -3.74 -6.96
N ALA A 15 4.88 -4.04 -7.98
CA ALA A 15 6.26 -3.57 -8.08
C ALA A 15 6.36 -2.03 -8.13
N ARG A 16 5.46 -1.36 -8.88
CA ARG A 16 5.36 0.10 -8.89
C ARG A 16 4.98 0.65 -7.51
N TYR A 17 3.98 0.06 -6.85
CA TYR A 17 3.58 0.46 -5.50
C TYR A 17 4.80 0.48 -4.55
N PHE A 18 5.56 -0.62 -4.48
CA PHE A 18 6.69 -0.74 -3.54
C PHE A 18 7.79 0.26 -3.87
N ARG A 19 8.20 0.31 -5.15
CA ARG A 19 9.26 1.22 -5.60
C ARG A 19 8.91 2.68 -5.32
N LEU A 20 7.71 3.12 -5.71
CA LEU A 20 7.32 4.53 -5.59
C LEU A 20 7.19 4.95 -4.12
N MET A 21 6.71 4.07 -3.24
CA MET A 21 6.68 4.33 -1.80
C MET A 21 8.10 4.40 -1.20
N ASP A 22 8.97 3.46 -1.56
CA ASP A 22 10.34 3.42 -1.03
C ASP A 22 11.16 4.63 -1.48
N THR A 23 10.98 5.06 -2.73
CA THR A 23 11.60 6.28 -3.26
C THR A 23 10.85 7.58 -2.92
N LYS A 24 9.75 7.50 -2.14
CA LYS A 24 8.94 8.64 -1.69
C LYS A 24 8.37 9.50 -2.85
N ASP A 25 8.08 8.89 -4.00
CA ASP A 25 7.39 9.57 -5.11
C ASP A 25 5.88 9.53 -4.87
N TRP A 26 5.41 10.36 -3.95
CA TRP A 26 4.01 10.35 -3.50
C TRP A 26 3.01 10.71 -4.59
N ARG A 27 3.40 11.59 -5.51
CA ARG A 27 2.54 11.99 -6.62
C ARG A 27 2.29 10.83 -7.56
N ALA A 28 3.34 10.08 -7.91
CA ALA A 28 3.18 8.88 -8.73
C ALA A 28 2.52 7.75 -7.93
N TRP A 29 2.84 7.61 -6.64
CA TRP A 29 2.27 6.58 -5.78
C TRP A 29 0.76 6.75 -5.60
N ARG A 30 0.24 7.98 -5.48
CA ARG A 30 -1.21 8.28 -5.49
C ARG A 30 -1.93 7.64 -6.69
N GLN A 31 -1.29 7.59 -7.86
CA GLN A 31 -1.90 7.09 -9.11
C GLN A 31 -2.06 5.57 -9.16
N VAL A 32 -1.53 4.82 -8.18
CA VAL A 32 -1.71 3.36 -8.12
C VAL A 32 -3.04 2.96 -7.47
N PHE A 33 -3.78 3.92 -6.93
CA PHE A 33 -5.07 3.72 -6.29
C PHE A 33 -6.22 4.33 -7.10
N ALA A 34 -7.43 3.82 -6.88
CA ALA A 34 -8.64 4.52 -7.26
C ALA A 34 -8.87 5.72 -6.33
N ASP A 35 -9.50 6.79 -6.83
CA ASP A 35 -9.73 8.01 -6.03
C ASP A 35 -10.63 7.74 -4.81
N ASP A 36 -11.53 6.77 -4.90
CA ASP A 36 -12.49 6.34 -3.87
C ASP A 36 -12.01 5.16 -3.00
N VAL A 37 -10.71 4.88 -3.00
CA VAL A 37 -10.14 3.79 -2.19
C VAL A 37 -10.53 3.89 -0.71
N VAL A 38 -10.95 2.78 -0.13
CA VAL A 38 -11.12 2.64 1.32
C VAL A 38 -10.01 1.76 1.86
N GLY A 39 -9.11 2.35 2.65
CA GLY A 39 -7.98 1.65 3.25
C GLY A 39 -8.32 1.20 4.67
N VAL A 40 -8.26 -0.11 4.92
CA VAL A 40 -8.38 -0.69 6.27
C VAL A 40 -7.11 -1.47 6.56
N VAL A 41 -6.47 -1.17 7.68
CA VAL A 41 -5.26 -1.86 8.12
C VAL A 41 -5.48 -2.48 9.48
N ASP A 42 -4.98 -3.69 9.67
CA ASP A 42 -4.87 -4.32 10.98
C ASP A 42 -3.39 -4.35 11.36
N ASN A 43 -3.07 -3.71 12.48
CA ASN A 43 -1.70 -3.61 12.98
C ASN A 43 -1.37 -4.74 13.97
N ALA A 44 -2.27 -5.70 14.16
CA ALA A 44 -2.01 -6.85 15.00
C ALA A 44 -0.86 -7.67 14.42
N VAL A 45 0.02 -8.12 15.30
CA VAL A 45 0.98 -9.16 14.95
C VAL A 45 0.18 -10.46 14.85
N SER A 46 0.05 -11.04 13.66
CA SER A 46 -0.73 -12.26 13.40
C SER A 46 -0.08 -13.53 13.95
N THR A 47 0.43 -13.51 15.17
CA THR A 47 1.00 -14.67 15.87
C THR A 47 0.23 -14.94 17.15
N ASN A 48 0.19 -16.22 17.53
CA ASN A 48 -0.36 -16.70 18.81
C ASN A 48 -1.84 -16.34 19.09
N GLY A 49 -2.65 -16.09 18.06
CA GLY A 49 -4.09 -15.84 18.22
C GLY A 49 -4.42 -14.50 18.91
N ALA A 50 -3.55 -13.49 18.77
CA ALA A 50 -3.86 -12.14 19.24
C ALA A 50 -5.08 -11.56 18.52
N ASP A 51 -5.90 -10.81 19.26
CA ASP A 51 -7.01 -10.05 18.69
C ASP A 51 -6.50 -8.99 17.68
N GLY A 52 -7.35 -8.65 16.72
CA GLY A 52 -7.05 -7.59 15.75
C GLY A 52 -6.82 -6.25 16.43
N ALA A 53 -5.88 -5.47 15.90
CA ALA A 53 -5.57 -4.11 16.32
C ALA A 53 -5.85 -3.18 15.14
N PRO A 54 -7.14 -2.93 14.83
CA PRO A 54 -7.52 -2.14 13.67
C PRO A 54 -6.93 -0.74 13.77
N GLY A 55 -6.26 -0.32 12.70
CA GLY A 55 -5.88 1.07 12.50
C GLY A 55 -7.06 1.92 12.04
N PRO A 56 -6.83 3.23 11.84
CA PRO A 56 -7.83 4.11 11.24
C PRO A 56 -8.23 3.59 9.84
N THR A 57 -9.51 3.72 9.52
CA THR A 57 -9.99 3.56 8.14
C THR A 57 -9.72 4.85 7.39
N TRP A 58 -9.04 4.77 6.24
CA TRP A 58 -8.85 5.89 5.33
C TRP A 58 -9.93 5.88 4.26
N THR A 59 -10.56 7.03 4.00
CA THR A 59 -11.59 7.19 2.96
C THR A 59 -11.10 8.15 1.88
N GLY A 60 -10.77 7.60 0.72
CA GLY A 60 -10.23 8.32 -0.41
C GLY A 60 -8.70 8.33 -0.44
N VAL A 61 -8.17 8.47 -1.65
CA VAL A 61 -6.72 8.33 -1.88
C VAL A 61 -5.89 9.40 -1.19
N ASP A 62 -6.41 10.63 -1.06
CA ASP A 62 -5.64 11.72 -0.47
C ASP A 62 -5.45 11.53 1.04
N GLU A 63 -6.45 10.98 1.74
CA GLU A 63 -6.33 10.63 3.16
C GLU A 63 -5.33 9.49 3.37
N LEU A 64 -5.41 8.44 2.54
CA LEU A 64 -4.49 7.31 2.57
C LEU A 64 -3.05 7.78 2.32
N VAL A 65 -2.83 8.56 1.27
CA VAL A 65 -1.48 9.03 0.89
C VAL A 65 -0.91 9.96 1.94
N SER A 66 -1.70 10.91 2.45
CA SER A 66 -1.27 11.82 3.51
C SER A 66 -0.87 11.05 4.78
N SER A 67 -1.67 10.06 5.18
CA SER A 67 -1.44 9.29 6.41
C SER A 67 -0.20 8.42 6.32
N VAL A 68 -0.02 7.70 5.20
CA VAL A 68 1.17 6.87 4.99
C VAL A 68 2.42 7.76 4.88
N ARG A 69 2.36 8.85 4.12
CA ARG A 69 3.46 9.81 4.03
C ARG A 69 3.87 10.32 5.42
N ALA A 70 2.92 10.77 6.23
CA ALA A 70 3.21 11.26 7.58
C ALA A 70 3.91 10.20 8.46
N ALA A 71 3.62 8.91 8.26
CA ALA A 71 4.22 7.83 9.02
C ALA A 71 5.67 7.50 8.61
N ILE A 72 6.03 7.68 7.34
CA ILE A 72 7.31 7.16 6.80
C ILE A 72 8.14 8.17 5.99
N GLU A 73 7.77 9.44 5.89
CA GLU A 73 8.47 10.46 5.09
C GLU A 73 9.98 10.48 5.36
N GLU A 74 10.35 10.52 6.64
CA GLU A 74 11.74 10.63 7.09
C GLU A 74 12.44 9.28 7.23
N CYS A 75 11.77 8.18 6.86
CA CYS A 75 12.30 6.83 6.95
C CYS A 75 12.86 6.37 5.59
N THR A 76 14.05 5.75 5.62
CA THR A 76 14.44 4.84 4.55
C THR A 76 13.66 3.55 4.71
N THR A 77 12.78 3.25 3.76
CA THR A 77 11.93 2.05 3.79
C THR A 77 12.33 1.07 2.70
N VAL A 78 12.04 -0.21 2.95
CA VAL A 78 12.12 -1.28 1.95
C VAL A 78 10.85 -2.12 2.10
N HIS A 79 9.96 -2.05 1.12
CA HIS A 79 8.75 -2.86 1.10
C HIS A 79 8.98 -4.18 0.37
N HIS A 80 8.67 -5.27 1.05
CA HIS A 80 8.67 -6.61 0.47
C HIS A 80 7.23 -7.10 0.29
N GLY A 81 6.90 -7.51 -0.93
CA GLY A 81 5.65 -8.16 -1.26
C GLY A 81 5.86 -9.63 -1.62
N HIS A 82 5.00 -10.48 -1.11
CA HIS A 82 4.96 -11.90 -1.49
C HIS A 82 3.93 -12.12 -2.60
N THR A 83 4.12 -13.18 -3.38
CA THR A 83 3.21 -13.63 -4.47
C THR A 83 2.50 -14.90 -4.08
#